data_AF-A0A524KIZ4-F1
#
_entry.id   AF-A0A524KIZ4-F1
#
_cell.length_a   1.000
_cell.length_b   1.000
_cell.length_c   1.000
_cell.angle_alpha   90.00
_cell.angle_beta   90.00
_cell.angle_gamma   90.00
#
_symmetry.space_group_name_H-M   'P 1'
#
loop_
_entity.id
_entity.type
_entity.pdbx_description
1 polymer ?
#
loop_
_entity_poly.entity_id
_entity_poly.type
_entity_poly.pdbx_seq_one_letter_code
_entity_poly.pdbx_strand_id
1 'polypeptide(L)' 'NAAGRMAMAVVTLRPDATFSGDRRPSREELDAMHHQAHDLCLIANSVTSEVRVEPVVPA' A
#
# COMPACT_ATOMS: atom_id res chain seq x y z
N ASN A 1 14.27 -16.22 -0.06
CA ASN A 1 14.16 -15.66 1.31
C ASN A 1 15.45 -15.98 2.08
N ALA A 2 15.59 -15.52 3.32
CA ALA A 2 16.80 -15.75 4.13
C ALA A 2 17.17 -17.24 4.33
N ALA A 3 16.24 -18.16 4.06
CA ALA A 3 16.45 -19.61 4.11
C ALA A 3 16.86 -20.24 2.77
N GLY A 4 17.28 -19.45 1.77
CA GLY A 4 17.77 -19.96 0.47
C GLY A 4 16.68 -20.52 -0.46
N ARG A 5 15.40 -20.36 -0.12
CA ARG A 5 14.28 -20.78 -0.98
C ARG A 5 13.81 -19.65 -1.89
N MET A 6 13.28 -20.01 -3.06
CA MET A 6 12.55 -19.07 -3.91
C MET A 6 11.39 -18.43 -3.13
N ALA A 7 11.29 -17.10 -3.19
CA ALA A 7 10.26 -16.35 -2.51
C ALA A 7 10.05 -15.01 -3.22
N MET A 8 8.84 -14.46 -3.10
CA MET A 8 8.58 -13.07 -3.49
C MET A 8 9.28 -12.17 -2.47
N ALA A 9 10.37 -11.52 -2.89
CA ALA A 9 11.18 -10.68 -1.98
C ALA A 9 10.58 -9.28 -1.78
N VAL A 10 10.00 -8.70 -2.83
CA VAL A 10 9.41 -7.35 -2.81
C VAL A 10 8.05 -7.39 -3.47
N VAL A 11 7.07 -6.70 -2.88
CA VAL A 11 5.72 -6.51 -3.43
C VAL A 11 5.42 -5.02 -3.43
N THR A 12 5.22 -4.44 -4.61
CA THR A 12 4.80 -3.04 -4.74
C THR A 12 3.31 -2.99 -5.07
N LEU A 13 2.51 -2.43 -4.15
CA LEU A 13 1.10 -2.17 -4.34
C LEU A 13 0.92 -0.77 -4.93
N ARG A 14 0.14 -0.66 -6.00
CA ARG A 14 -0.19 0.61 -6.66
C ARG A 14 -1.69 0.83 -6.65
N PRO A 15 -2.29 1.14 -5.48
CA PRO A 15 -3.72 1.36 -5.40
C PRO A 15 -4.11 2.61 -6.18
N ASP A 16 -5.14 2.47 -7.01
CA ASP A 16 -5.78 3.55 -7.75
C ASP A 16 -7.22 3.69 -7.24
N ALA A 17 -7.44 4.70 -6.39
CA ALA A 17 -8.71 4.91 -5.72
C ALA A 17 -9.42 6.12 -6.32
N THR A 18 -10.66 5.90 -6.79
CA THR A 18 -11.54 6.98 -7.27
C THR A 18 -12.45 7.46 -6.14
N PHE A 19 -12.40 8.76 -5.85
CA PHE A 19 -13.27 9.41 -4.86
C PHE A 19 -14.37 10.21 -5.55
N SER A 20 -15.59 10.19 -5.00
CA SER A 20 -16.75 10.91 -5.51
C SER A 20 -17.23 12.01 -4.54
N GLY A 21 -18.14 12.86 -5.00
CA GLY A 21 -18.66 13.99 -4.23
C GLY A 21 -17.73 15.21 -4.24
N ASP A 22 -18.17 16.26 -3.54
CA ASP A 22 -17.52 17.57 -3.55
C ASP A 22 -16.24 17.61 -2.70
N ARG A 23 -16.13 16.70 -1.72
CA ARG A 23 -14.97 16.63 -0.83
C ARG A 23 -14.09 15.45 -1.21
N ARG A 24 -12.95 15.76 -1.83
CA ARG A 24 -11.90 14.80 -2.18
C ARG A 24 -10.72 14.93 -1.22
N PRO A 25 -10.02 13.82 -0.90
CA PRO A 25 -8.85 13.90 -0.06
C PRO A 25 -7.76 14.71 -0.76
N SER A 26 -7.05 15.49 0.03
CA SER A 26 -5.74 16.02 -0.36
C SER A 26 -4.72 14.89 -0.54
N ARG A 27 -3.57 15.22 -1.13
CA ARG A 27 -2.42 14.32 -1.25
C ARG A 27 -2.02 13.73 0.10
N GLU A 28 -1.93 14.57 1.13
CA GLU A 28 -1.51 14.20 2.48
C GLU A 28 -2.52 13.26 3.15
N GLU A 29 -3.82 13.53 3.00
CA GLU A 29 -4.88 12.65 3.50
C GLU A 29 -4.86 11.30 2.79
N LEU A 30 -4.65 11.27 1.48
CA LEU A 30 -4.54 10.03 0.71
C LEU A 30 -3.36 9.18 1.17
N ASP A 31 -2.18 9.79 1.33
CA ASP A 31 -0.98 9.11 1.81
C ASP A 31 -1.19 8.58 3.25
N ALA A 32 -1.81 9.36 4.13
CA ALA A 32 -2.12 8.95 5.50
C ALA A 32 -3.10 7.76 5.53
N MET A 33 -4.15 7.78 4.71
CA MET A 33 -5.11 6.68 4.59
C MET A 33 -4.42 5.38 4.13
N HIS A 34 -3.54 5.46 3.13
CA HIS A 34 -2.81 4.30 2.64
C HIS A 34 -1.81 3.76 3.66
N HIS A 35 -1.13 4.64 4.40
CA HIS A 35 -0.24 4.22 5.50
C HIS A 35 -1.02 3.48 6.58
N GLN A 36 -2.13 4.05 7.06
CA GLN A 36 -3.00 3.42 8.07
C GLN A 36 -3.55 2.07 7.61
N ALA A 37 -3.98 1.98 6.35
CA ALA A 37 -4.47 0.72 5.78
C ALA A 37 -3.37 -0.35 5.72
N HIS A 38 -2.12 0.05 5.46
CA HIS A 38 -0.99 -0.86 5.40
C HIS A 38 -0.58 -1.39 6.78
N ASP A 39 -0.58 -0.54 7.81
CA ASP A 39 -0.29 -0.94 9.19
C ASP A 39 -1.25 -2.03 9.70
N LEU A 40 -2.50 -1.97 9.25
CA LEU A 40 -3.55 -2.93 9.59
C LEU A 40 -3.61 -4.13 8.62
N CYS A 41 -2.73 -4.20 7.62
CA CYS A 41 -2.81 -5.22 6.58
C CYS A 41 -2.36 -6.59 7.10
N LEU A 42 -3.32 -7.48 7.36
CA LEU A 42 -3.03 -8.85 7.82
C LEU A 42 -2.08 -9.60 6.89
N ILE A 43 -2.18 -9.39 5.57
CA ILE A 43 -1.31 -10.05 4.59
C ILE A 43 0.12 -9.52 4.70
N ALA A 44 0.31 -8.20 4.75
CA ALA A 44 1.64 -7.61 4.93
C ALA A 44 2.28 -8.07 6.24
N ASN A 45 1.49 -8.15 7.31
CA ASN A 45 1.92 -8.63 8.63
C ASN A 45 2.18 -10.15 8.69
N SER A 46 1.84 -10.91 7.63
CA SER A 46 1.99 -12.37 7.58
C SER A 46 3.08 -12.83 6.61
N VAL A 47 3.73 -11.91 5.87
CA VAL A 47 4.76 -12.24 4.88
C VAL A 47 6.12 -11.70 5.30
N THR A 48 7.17 -12.29 4.72
CA THR A 48 8.55 -11.81 4.89
C THR A 48 9.00 -10.92 3.74
N SER A 49 8.12 -10.67 2.78
CA SER A 49 8.35 -9.76 1.66
C SER A 49 8.38 -8.32 2.15
N GLU A 50 9.25 -7.51 1.56
CA GLU A 50 9.14 -6.06 1.69
C GLU A 50 7.91 -5.60 0.90
N VAL A 51 6.88 -5.12 1.60
CA VAL A 51 5.66 -4.61 0.96
C VAL A 51 5.73 -3.09 0.92
N ARG A 52 5.62 -2.53 -0.29
CA ARG A 52 5.63 -1.08 -0.55
C ARG A 52 4.26 -0.64 -1.06
N VAL A 53 3.84 0.57 -0.69
CA VAL A 53 2.62 1.18 -1.20
C VAL A 53 2.98 2.47 -1.95
N GLU A 54 2.66 2.51 -3.24
CA GLU A 54 2.89 3.63 -4.15
C GLU A 54 1.54 4.04 -4.75
N PRO A 55 0.71 4.81 -4.03
CA PRO A 55 -0.64 5.13 -4.47
C PRO A 55 -0.62 6.02 -5.72
N VAL A 56 -1.57 5.80 -6.62
CA VAL A 56 -1.81 6.71 -7.74
C VAL A 56 -2.41 7.98 -7.17
N VAL A 57 -1.78 9.12 -7.44
CA VAL A 57 -2.30 10.44 -7.04
C VAL A 57 -3.14 10.97 -8.20
N PRO A 58 -4.46 11.14 -8.01
CA PRO A 58 -5.30 11.76 -9.03
C PRO A 58 -4.83 13.19 -9.30
N ALA A 59 -4.84 13.59 -10.57
CA ALA A 59 -4.53 14.96 -11.00
C ALA A 59 -5.58 15.98 -10.56
#